data_AF-A0A2E8TPP2-F1
#
_entry.id   AF-A0A2E8TPP2-F1
#
_cell.length_a   1.000
_cell.length_b   1.000
_cell.length_c   1.000
_cell.angle_alpha   90.00
_cell.angle_beta   90.00
_cell.angle_gamma   90.00
#
_symmetry.space_group_name_H-M   'P 1'
#
loop_
_entity.id
_entity.type
_entity.pdbx_description
1 polymer ?
#
loop_
_entity_poly.entity_id
_entity_poly.type
_entity_poly.pdbx_seq_one_letter_code
_entity_poly.pdbx_strand_id
1 'polypeptide(L)'
;MLVKADTLLEQIKKHLKENYSLGCNFTNKNTSQKPSNIDSLELNDNLTVRELEHSLGAMFNVEVKLFNSEGYSIPPEYTLLQAKDDIFELEDDHNFNTKIQALNTISSSSSYSDIDWVKRVFMQILRDAQSSDHFQQIEEILDVVFQDNEKFMQADFDEIAEAINDKKLALKI
;
A
#
# COMPACT_ATOMS: atom_id res chain seq x y z
N MET A 1 -23.90 -12.74 7.41
CA MET A 1 -23.81 -12.96 8.89
C MET A 1 -24.55 -11.84 9.62
N LEU A 2 -25.32 -12.13 10.67
CA LEU A 2 -25.92 -11.09 11.51
C LEU A 2 -24.94 -10.66 12.61
N VAL A 3 -24.54 -9.39 12.61
CA VAL A 3 -23.69 -8.74 13.61
C VAL A 3 -24.58 -8.05 14.63
N LYS A 4 -24.27 -8.22 15.92
CA LYS A 4 -24.92 -7.58 17.07
C LYS A 4 -23.87 -6.95 17.98
N ALA A 5 -24.29 -6.16 18.95
CA ALA A 5 -23.40 -5.46 19.88
C ALA A 5 -22.45 -6.39 20.67
N ASP A 6 -22.83 -7.66 20.89
CA ASP A 6 -22.03 -8.69 21.56
C ASP A 6 -21.16 -9.53 20.62
N THR A 7 -21.23 -9.29 19.31
CA THR A 7 -20.40 -9.98 18.32
C THR A 7 -18.95 -9.54 18.46
N LEU A 8 -18.03 -10.49 18.56
CA LEU A 8 -16.61 -10.18 18.70
C LEU A 8 -16.05 -9.69 17.35
N LEU A 9 -15.22 -8.64 17.39
CA LEU A 9 -14.56 -8.10 16.18
C LEU A 9 -13.77 -9.17 15.41
N GLU A 10 -13.15 -10.13 16.12
CA GLU A 10 -12.45 -11.27 15.51
C GLU A 10 -13.38 -12.21 14.72
N GLN A 11 -14.63 -12.37 15.15
CA GLN A 11 -15.61 -13.16 14.40
C GLN A 11 -16.00 -12.44 13.11
N ILE A 12 -16.16 -11.12 13.17
CA ILE A 12 -16.45 -10.29 12.00
C ILE A 12 -15.28 -10.35 11.01
N LYS A 13 -14.05 -10.16 11.50
CA LYS A 13 -12.82 -10.26 10.69
C LYS A 13 -12.70 -11.62 10.01
N LYS A 14 -12.94 -12.70 10.76
CA LYS A 14 -12.91 -14.07 10.23
C LYS A 14 -13.98 -14.26 9.14
N HIS A 15 -15.21 -13.81 9.37
CA HIS A 15 -16.30 -13.94 8.40
C HIS A 15 -16.00 -13.19 7.09
N LEU A 16 -15.52 -11.94 7.18
CA LEU A 16 -15.12 -11.13 6.02
C LEU A 16 -14.00 -11.80 5.23
N LYS A 17 -12.99 -12.34 5.91
CA LYS A 17 -11.90 -13.06 5.26
C LYS A 17 -12.36 -14.34 4.56
N GLU A 18 -13.21 -15.14 5.21
CA GLU A 18 -13.61 -16.46 4.68
C GLU A 18 -14.65 -16.38 3.56
N ASN A 19 -15.54 -15.38 3.57
CA ASN A 19 -16.66 -15.32 2.61
C ASN A 19 -16.41 -14.31 1.48
N TYR A 20 -15.61 -13.28 1.76
CA TYR A 20 -15.35 -12.16 0.86
C TYR A 20 -13.85 -11.97 0.57
N SER A 21 -12.94 -12.78 1.10
CA SER A 21 -11.49 -12.62 0.92
C SER A 21 -10.95 -11.26 1.40
N LEU A 22 -11.69 -10.57 2.28
CA LEU A 22 -11.34 -9.21 2.72
C LEU A 22 -10.54 -9.22 4.02
N GLY A 23 -9.49 -8.40 4.05
CA GLY A 23 -8.83 -7.95 5.26
C GLY A 23 -9.62 -6.84 5.95
N CYS A 24 -9.45 -6.71 7.26
CA CYS A 24 -10.08 -5.64 8.04
C CYS A 24 -9.21 -5.27 9.24
N ASN A 25 -9.07 -3.96 9.47
CA ASN A 25 -8.45 -3.39 10.67
C ASN A 25 -9.46 -2.57 11.47
N PHE A 26 -9.38 -2.72 12.80
CA PHE A 26 -10.16 -1.99 13.77
C PHE A 26 -9.21 -1.18 14.65
N THR A 27 -9.40 0.13 14.70
CA THR A 27 -8.62 1.03 15.54
C THR A 27 -9.57 1.73 16.52
N ASN A 28 -9.27 1.69 17.81
CA ASN A 28 -10.11 2.37 18.80
C ASN A 28 -10.15 3.87 18.52
N LYS A 29 -11.36 4.44 18.47
CA LYS A 29 -11.51 5.89 18.46
C LYS A 29 -11.23 6.38 19.88
N ASN A 30 -10.22 7.23 20.05
CA ASN A 30 -9.93 7.93 21.32
C ASN A 30 -10.98 9.02 21.60
N THR A 31 -12.26 8.71 21.42
CA THR A 31 -13.38 9.63 21.58
C THR A 31 -14.35 9.07 22.61
N SER A 32 -14.86 9.96 23.46
CA SER A 32 -15.86 9.65 24.50
C SER A 32 -17.26 9.36 23.94
N GLN A 33 -17.39 9.16 22.62
CA GLN A 33 -18.68 8.94 21.97
C GLN A 33 -19.18 7.54 22.31
N LYS A 34 -20.41 7.47 22.82
CA LYS A 34 -21.09 6.20 23.03
C LYS A 34 -21.34 5.53 21.67
N PRO A 35 -21.17 4.20 21.57
CA PRO A 35 -21.59 3.47 20.38
C PRO A 35 -23.07 3.74 20.07
N SER A 36 -23.38 3.78 18.78
CA SER A 36 -24.70 4.17 18.25
C SER A 36 -25.76 3.10 18.52
N ASN A 37 -27.05 3.47 18.52
CA ASN A 37 -28.20 2.56 18.64
C ASN A 37 -28.42 1.73 17.35
N ILE A 38 -27.39 1.04 16.86
CA ILE A 38 -27.56 0.04 15.80
C ILE A 38 -27.67 -1.31 16.49
N ASP A 39 -28.89 -1.87 16.51
CA ASP A 39 -29.16 -3.13 17.21
C ASP A 39 -28.53 -4.34 16.52
N SER A 40 -28.54 -4.32 15.18
CA SER A 40 -27.93 -5.37 14.37
C SER A 40 -27.61 -4.90 12.95
N LEU A 41 -26.61 -5.52 12.33
CA LEU A 41 -26.21 -5.32 10.94
C LEU A 41 -26.13 -6.68 10.24
N GLU A 42 -26.79 -6.84 9.10
CA GLU A 42 -26.66 -8.04 8.28
C GLU A 42 -25.56 -7.87 7.23
N LEU A 43 -24.48 -8.63 7.35
CA LEU A 43 -23.45 -8.75 6.32
C LEU A 43 -24.01 -9.57 5.16
N ASN A 44 -24.20 -8.90 4.03
CA ASN A 44 -24.67 -9.47 2.78
C ASN A 44 -23.95 -8.81 1.59
N ASP A 45 -24.10 -9.44 0.43
CA ASP A 45 -23.37 -9.13 -0.80
C ASP A 45 -23.59 -7.71 -1.33
N ASN A 46 -24.75 -7.09 -1.03
CA ASN A 46 -25.13 -5.77 -1.52
C ASN A 46 -24.69 -4.63 -0.60
N LEU A 47 -24.22 -4.93 0.61
CA LEU A 47 -23.76 -3.92 1.55
C LEU A 47 -22.51 -3.24 1.00
N THR A 48 -22.47 -1.91 0.99
CA THR A 48 -21.26 -1.20 0.53
C THR A 48 -20.17 -1.19 1.60
N VAL A 49 -18.93 -1.08 1.17
CA VAL A 49 -17.74 -0.89 2.03
C VAL A 49 -17.98 0.29 2.99
N ARG A 50 -18.46 1.43 2.48
CA ARG A 50 -18.77 2.62 3.29
C ARG A 50 -19.81 2.34 4.37
N GLU A 51 -20.92 1.69 4.00
CA GLU A 51 -21.99 1.37 4.95
C GLU A 51 -21.50 0.40 6.03
N LEU A 52 -20.69 -0.59 5.64
CA LEU A 52 -20.09 -1.53 6.57
C LEU A 52 -19.14 -0.84 7.55
N GLU A 53 -18.18 -0.05 7.06
CA GLU A 53 -17.22 0.66 7.91
C GLU A 53 -17.90 1.64 8.86
N HIS A 54 -18.89 2.38 8.35
CA HIS A 54 -19.66 3.31 9.16
C HIS A 54 -20.45 2.57 10.26
N SER A 55 -21.18 1.52 9.89
CA SER A 55 -22.05 0.78 10.82
C SER A 55 -21.25 0.07 11.90
N LEU A 56 -20.16 -0.63 11.54
CA LEU A 56 -19.27 -1.26 12.50
C LEU A 56 -18.55 -0.24 13.37
N GLY A 57 -18.08 0.85 12.77
CA GLY A 57 -17.42 1.92 13.52
C GLY A 57 -18.35 2.59 14.53
N ALA A 58 -19.64 2.69 14.20
CA ALA A 58 -20.70 3.17 15.07
C ALA A 58 -21.07 2.17 16.17
N MET A 59 -21.19 0.87 15.85
CA MET A 59 -21.54 -0.20 16.80
C MET A 59 -20.45 -0.44 17.87
N PHE A 60 -19.18 -0.40 17.47
CA PHE A 60 -18.06 -0.81 18.33
C PHE A 60 -17.18 0.37 18.77
N ASN A 61 -17.51 1.61 18.38
CA ASN A 61 -16.71 2.81 18.62
C ASN A 61 -15.25 2.68 18.12
N VAL A 62 -15.11 2.19 16.90
CA VAL A 62 -13.82 1.98 16.23
C VAL A 62 -13.79 2.72 14.88
N GLU A 63 -12.60 2.99 14.38
CA GLU A 63 -12.36 3.22 12.97
C GLU A 63 -12.17 1.86 12.31
N VAL A 64 -12.85 1.65 11.19
CA VAL A 64 -12.81 0.42 10.42
C VAL A 64 -12.22 0.73 9.07
N LYS A 65 -11.28 -0.10 8.62
CA LYS A 65 -10.77 -0.06 7.24
C LYS A 65 -10.76 -1.45 6.65
N LEU A 66 -11.39 -1.60 5.49
CA LEU A 66 -11.40 -2.84 4.71
C LEU A 66 -10.28 -2.83 3.66
N PHE A 67 -9.72 -4.00 3.43
CA PHE A 67 -8.65 -4.22 2.46
C PHE A 67 -8.95 -5.45 1.62
N ASN A 68 -8.52 -5.46 0.36
CA ASN A 68 -8.56 -6.67 -0.45
C ASN A 68 -7.51 -7.70 0.03
N SER A 69 -7.41 -8.85 -0.63
CA SER A 69 -6.46 -9.91 -0.27
C SER A 69 -4.99 -9.49 -0.35
N GLU A 70 -4.69 -8.43 -1.09
CA GLU A 70 -3.34 -7.89 -1.28
C GLU A 70 -3.02 -6.75 -0.30
N GLY A 71 -3.99 -6.30 0.48
CA GLY A 71 -3.82 -5.24 1.48
C GLY A 71 -4.11 -3.82 0.98
N TYR A 72 -4.66 -3.66 -0.23
CA TYR A 72 -5.10 -2.37 -0.75
C TYR A 72 -6.47 -1.98 -0.21
N SER A 73 -6.65 -0.69 0.07
CA SER A 73 -7.93 -0.14 0.50
C SER A 73 -8.97 -0.26 -0.61
N ILE A 74 -10.17 -0.70 -0.27
CA ILE A 74 -11.24 -0.94 -1.23
C ILE A 74 -12.05 0.36 -1.44
N PRO A 75 -12.47 0.68 -2.67
CA PRO A 75 -13.34 1.84 -2.91
C PRO A 75 -14.62 1.80 -2.07
N PRO A 76 -15.02 2.92 -1.43
CA PRO A 76 -16.10 2.93 -0.45
C PRO A 76 -17.48 2.64 -1.06
N GLU A 77 -17.67 2.90 -2.35
CA GLU A 77 -18.89 2.62 -3.11
C GLU A 77 -19.04 1.16 -3.55
N TYR A 78 -18.00 0.33 -3.42
CA TYR A 78 -18.09 -1.07 -3.81
C TYR A 78 -18.97 -1.83 -2.82
N THR A 79 -19.77 -2.74 -3.36
CA THR A 79 -20.49 -3.75 -2.58
C THR A 79 -19.52 -4.83 -2.08
N LEU A 80 -19.87 -5.60 -1.04
CA LEU A 80 -19.03 -6.69 -0.57
C LEU A 80 -18.76 -7.75 -1.63
N LEU A 81 -19.73 -7.97 -2.54
CA LEU A 81 -19.53 -8.87 -3.68
C LEU A 81 -18.50 -8.32 -4.67
N GLN A 82 -18.57 -7.03 -5.01
CA GLN A 82 -17.58 -6.40 -5.89
C GLN A 82 -16.19 -6.37 -5.24
N ALA A 83 -16.13 -6.03 -3.95
CA ALA A 83 -14.91 -6.00 -3.16
C ALA A 83 -14.20 -7.36 -3.09
N LYS A 84 -14.97 -8.46 -3.10
CA LYS A 84 -14.43 -9.83 -3.08
C LYS A 84 -13.69 -10.18 -4.37
N ASP A 85 -14.22 -9.74 -5.50
CA ASP A 85 -13.66 -10.01 -6.83
C ASP A 85 -12.71 -8.88 -7.29
N ASP A 86 -12.45 -7.90 -6.42
CA ASP A 86 -11.55 -6.78 -6.64
C ASP A 86 -10.08 -7.26 -6.59
N ILE A 87 -9.65 -7.86 -7.68
CA ILE A 87 -8.25 -7.92 -8.04
C ILE A 87 -7.94 -6.50 -8.49
N PHE A 88 -7.18 -5.76 -7.67
CA PHE A 88 -6.64 -4.50 -8.13
C PHE A 88 -5.77 -4.86 -9.35
N GLU A 89 -6.22 -4.53 -10.55
CA GLU A 89 -5.33 -4.39 -11.69
C GLU A 89 -4.45 -3.17 -11.38
N LEU A 90 -3.47 -3.40 -10.52
CA LEU A 90 -2.30 -2.55 -10.47
C LEU A 90 -1.75 -2.57 -11.89
N GLU A 91 -1.55 -1.38 -12.49
CA GLU A 91 -0.72 -1.30 -13.68
C GLU A 91 0.54 -2.11 -13.45
N ASP A 92 1.05 -2.82 -14.46
CA ASP A 92 2.20 -3.72 -14.36
C ASP A 92 3.40 -3.06 -13.63
N ASP A 93 3.44 -1.73 -13.62
CA ASP A 93 4.49 -0.89 -13.05
C ASP A 93 4.12 -0.23 -11.70
N HIS A 94 2.97 -0.49 -11.07
CA HIS A 94 2.55 0.18 -9.83
C HIS A 94 3.58 0.08 -8.70
N ASN A 95 4.14 -1.12 -8.50
CA ASN A 95 5.16 -1.34 -7.46
C ASN A 95 6.46 -0.59 -7.78
N PHE A 96 6.82 -0.52 -9.06
CA PHE A 96 7.94 0.27 -9.53
C PHE A 96 7.69 1.77 -9.29
N ASN A 97 6.54 2.27 -9.73
CA ASN A 97 6.11 3.67 -9.59
C ASN A 97 6.02 4.11 -8.12
N THR A 98 5.50 3.26 -7.23
CA THR A 98 5.43 3.57 -5.79
C THR A 98 6.83 3.76 -5.19
N LYS A 99 7.79 2.91 -5.58
CA LYS A 99 9.17 3.01 -5.08
C LYS A 99 9.91 4.19 -5.71
N ILE A 100 9.67 4.49 -6.98
CA ILE A 100 10.16 5.71 -7.64
C ILE A 100 9.65 6.97 -6.91
N GLN A 101 8.37 7.02 -6.55
CA GLN A 101 7.81 8.14 -5.76
C GLN A 101 8.44 8.25 -4.37
N ALA A 102 8.65 7.12 -3.70
CA ALA A 102 9.38 7.11 -2.44
C ALA A 102 10.78 7.73 -2.64
N LEU A 103 11.53 7.25 -3.65
CA LEU A 103 12.87 7.74 -3.96
C LEU A 103 12.91 9.24 -4.31
N ASN A 104 11.91 9.75 -5.04
CA ASN A 104 11.79 11.18 -5.33
C ASN A 104 11.48 12.04 -4.09
N THR A 105 10.65 11.51 -3.18
CA THR A 105 10.41 12.17 -1.89
C THR A 105 11.68 12.22 -1.06
N ILE A 106 12.54 11.21 -1.25
CA ILE A 106 13.79 11.07 -0.54
C ILE A 106 14.87 11.97 -1.12
N SER A 107 15.11 11.91 -2.42
CA SER A 107 16.10 12.77 -3.06
C SER A 107 15.85 14.27 -2.81
N SER A 108 14.58 14.67 -2.65
CA SER A 108 14.18 16.06 -2.44
C SER A 108 14.26 16.58 -0.99
N SER A 109 14.53 15.74 0.02
CA SER A 109 14.73 16.26 1.39
C SER A 109 16.21 16.47 1.72
N SER A 110 16.53 17.64 2.27
CA SER A 110 17.90 18.05 2.62
C SER A 110 18.53 17.30 3.82
N SER A 111 17.84 16.30 4.37
CA SER A 111 18.20 15.64 5.64
C SER A 111 18.61 14.16 5.50
N TYR A 112 18.78 13.64 4.28
CA TYR A 112 19.12 12.22 4.15
C TYR A 112 20.49 11.92 4.72
N SER A 113 20.48 11.14 5.80
CA SER A 113 21.66 10.74 6.56
C SER A 113 22.01 9.27 6.34
N ASP A 114 21.09 8.48 5.81
CA ASP A 114 21.27 7.04 5.61
C ASP A 114 21.44 6.71 4.12
N ILE A 115 22.68 6.83 3.65
CA ILE A 115 23.09 6.48 2.28
C ILE A 115 22.83 4.99 2.00
N ASP A 116 23.03 4.12 2.99
CA ASP A 116 22.75 2.69 2.85
C ASP A 116 21.27 2.44 2.56
N TRP A 117 20.38 3.22 3.18
CA TRP A 117 18.95 3.13 2.89
C TRP A 117 18.61 3.60 1.47
N VAL A 118 19.21 4.69 0.98
CA VAL A 118 19.05 5.15 -0.41
C VAL A 118 19.49 4.05 -1.39
N LYS A 119 20.66 3.46 -1.18
CA LYS A 119 21.15 2.34 -2.01
C LYS A 119 20.21 1.14 -1.99
N ARG A 120 19.65 0.79 -0.82
CA ARG A 120 18.66 -0.30 -0.71
C ARG A 120 17.41 -0.02 -1.54
N VAL A 121 16.92 1.22 -1.54
CA VAL A 121 15.74 1.61 -2.35
C VAL A 121 16.05 1.49 -3.84
N PHE A 122 17.20 2.00 -4.30
CA PHE A 122 17.65 1.82 -5.69
C PHE A 122 17.69 0.35 -6.10
N MET A 123 18.30 -0.52 -5.29
CA MET A 123 18.37 -1.96 -5.59
C MET A 123 17.00 -2.63 -5.63
N GLN A 124 16.04 -2.17 -4.81
CA GLN A 124 14.66 -2.67 -4.85
C GLN A 124 13.88 -2.22 -6.07
N ILE A 125 14.09 -0.98 -6.55
CA ILE A 125 13.50 -0.46 -7.78
C ILE A 125 14.11 -1.18 -8.97
N LEU A 126 15.44 -1.30 -8.97
CA LEU A 126 16.20 -1.98 -10.01
C LEU A 126 15.72 -3.42 -10.16
N ARG A 127 15.48 -4.16 -9.06
CA ARG A 127 14.95 -5.53 -9.13
C ARG A 127 13.61 -5.62 -9.85
N ASP A 128 12.77 -4.59 -9.77
CA ASP A 128 11.44 -4.57 -10.36
C ASP A 128 11.45 -3.95 -11.79
N ALA A 129 12.54 -3.31 -12.21
CA ALA A 129 12.69 -2.77 -13.56
C ALA A 129 12.65 -3.87 -14.65
N GLN A 130 11.83 -3.68 -15.69
CA GLN A 130 11.66 -4.65 -16.78
C GLN A 130 11.72 -4.01 -18.18
N SER A 131 11.73 -2.69 -18.28
CA SER A 131 11.62 -1.94 -19.53
C SER A 131 12.71 -0.87 -19.64
N SER A 132 13.01 -0.43 -20.87
CA SER A 132 13.93 0.68 -21.11
C SER A 132 13.50 1.94 -20.36
N ASP A 133 12.19 2.20 -20.31
CA ASP A 133 11.62 3.36 -19.62
C ASP A 133 11.88 3.30 -18.11
N HIS A 134 11.77 2.12 -17.49
CA HIS A 134 12.13 1.94 -16.07
C HIS A 134 13.58 2.29 -15.82
N PHE A 135 14.49 1.81 -16.67
CA PHE A 135 15.90 2.11 -16.50
C PHE A 135 16.22 3.59 -16.68
N GLN A 136 15.60 4.23 -17.69
CA GLN A 136 15.76 5.67 -17.88
C GLN A 136 15.31 6.45 -16.64
N GLN A 137 14.17 6.11 -16.05
CA GLN A 137 13.71 6.77 -14.83
C GLN A 137 14.64 6.54 -13.64
N ILE A 138 15.20 5.34 -13.48
CA ILE A 138 16.18 5.05 -12.42
C ILE A 138 17.43 5.92 -12.62
N GLU A 139 17.94 5.99 -13.84
CA GLU A 139 19.16 6.77 -14.17
C GLU A 139 18.96 8.27 -13.93
N GLU A 140 17.82 8.82 -14.36
CA GLU A 140 17.47 10.23 -14.11
C GLU A 140 17.44 10.55 -12.60
N ILE A 141 16.89 9.66 -11.77
CA ILE A 141 16.86 9.88 -10.32
C ILE A 141 18.23 9.69 -9.69
N LEU A 142 19.03 8.74 -10.18
CA LEU A 142 20.41 8.54 -9.73
C LEU A 142 21.25 9.79 -9.93
N ASP A 143 21.13 10.42 -11.11
CA ASP A 143 21.81 11.69 -11.42
C ASP A 143 21.37 12.81 -10.46
N VAL A 144 20.06 12.94 -10.20
CA VAL A 144 19.54 13.94 -9.25
C VAL A 144 20.07 13.72 -7.84
N VAL A 145 20.03 12.47 -7.35
CA VAL A 145 20.54 12.13 -6.01
C VAL A 145 22.03 12.45 -5.90
N PHE A 146 22.82 12.16 -6.93
CA PHE A 146 24.25 12.44 -6.93
C PHE A 146 24.56 13.94 -6.98
N GLN A 147 23.77 14.73 -7.69
CA GLN A 147 23.95 16.18 -7.76
C GLN A 147 23.52 16.90 -6.47
N ASP A 148 22.42 16.46 -5.85
CA ASP A 148 21.77 17.20 -4.77
C ASP A 148 22.14 16.72 -3.36
N ASN A 149 22.72 15.51 -3.22
CA ASN A 149 23.09 14.94 -1.93
C ASN A 149 24.61 14.85 -1.76
N GLU A 150 25.22 15.81 -1.05
CA GLU A 150 26.66 15.88 -0.78
C GLU A 150 27.25 14.64 -0.08
N LYS A 151 26.42 13.81 0.57
CA LYS A 151 26.86 12.58 1.23
C LYS A 151 26.85 11.37 0.31
N PHE A 152 26.20 11.45 -0.85
CA PHE A 152 26.15 10.39 -1.83
C PHE A 152 27.38 10.51 -2.73
N MET A 153 28.36 9.65 -2.51
CA MET A 153 29.69 9.81 -3.11
C MET A 153 29.76 9.15 -4.49
N GLN A 154 30.79 9.48 -5.28
CA GLN A 154 31.04 8.85 -6.59
C GLN A 154 31.04 7.31 -6.50
N ALA A 155 31.59 6.74 -5.43
CA ALA A 155 31.59 5.29 -5.24
C ALA A 155 30.18 4.70 -5.10
N ASP A 156 29.25 5.42 -4.46
CA ASP A 156 27.86 4.99 -4.34
C ASP A 156 27.12 5.11 -5.68
N PHE A 157 27.43 6.16 -6.46
CA PHE A 157 26.91 6.33 -7.81
C PHE A 157 27.37 5.18 -8.73
N ASP A 158 28.69 4.92 -8.75
CA ASP A 158 29.29 3.90 -9.60
C ASP A 158 28.74 2.50 -9.27
N GLU A 159 28.55 2.19 -7.98
CA GLU A 159 27.95 0.92 -7.52
C GLU A 159 26.56 0.70 -8.12
N ILE A 160 25.70 1.73 -8.10
CA ILE A 160 24.34 1.62 -8.63
C ILE A 160 24.34 1.63 -10.16
N ALA A 161 25.18 2.44 -10.79
CA ALA A 161 25.31 2.50 -12.25
C ALA A 161 25.80 1.17 -12.84
N GLU A 162 26.75 0.50 -12.17
CA GLU A 162 27.19 -0.85 -12.55
C GLU A 162 26.03 -1.85 -12.45
N ALA A 163 25.28 -1.84 -11.35
CA ALA A 163 24.12 -2.71 -11.18
C ALA A 163 23.02 -2.48 -12.24
N ILE A 164 22.77 -1.22 -12.64
CA ILE A 164 21.85 -0.88 -13.72
C ILE A 164 22.30 -1.51 -15.04
N ASN A 165 23.58 -1.33 -15.41
CA ASN A 165 24.15 -1.87 -16.64
C ASN A 165 24.10 -3.41 -16.67
N ASP A 166 24.47 -4.06 -15.57
CA ASP A 166 24.40 -5.52 -15.45
C ASP A 166 22.98 -6.04 -15.68
N LYS A 167 21.98 -5.34 -15.13
CA LYS A 167 20.58 -5.73 -15.31
C LYS A 167 20.07 -5.46 -16.72
N LYS A 168 20.42 -4.33 -17.34
CA LYS A 168 20.11 -4.05 -18.76
C LYS A 168 20.65 -5.15 -19.67
N LEU A 169 21.93 -5.53 -19.48
CA LEU A 169 22.57 -6.63 -20.20
C LEU A 169 21.85 -7.97 -20.01
N ALA A 170 21.45 -8.29 -18.77
CA ALA A 170 20.71 -9.51 -18.46
C ALA A 170 19.34 -9.58 -19.16
N LEU A 171 18.66 -8.43 -19.27
CA LEU A 171 17.36 -8.31 -19.96
C LEU A 171 17.48 -8.07 -21.47
N LYS A 172 18.70 -7.85 -21.99
CA LYS A 172 18.98 -7.49 -23.39
C LYS A 172 18.27 -6.19 -23.83
N ILE A 173 18.25 -5.22 -22.94
CA ILE A 173 17.73 -3.85 -23.15
C ILE A 173 18.91 -2.92 -23.36
#